data_AF-A0A841LGP3-F1
#
_entry.id   AF-A0A841LGP3-F1
#
_cell.length_a   1.000
_cell.length_b   1.000
_cell.length_c   1.000
_cell.angle_alpha   90.00
_cell.angle_beta   90.00
_cell.angle_gamma   90.00
#
_symmetry.space_group_name_H-M   'P 1'
#
loop_
_entity.id
_entity.type
_entity.pdbx_description
1 polymer ?
#
loop_
_entity_poly.entity_id
_entity_poly.type
_entity_poly.pdbx_seq_one_letter_code
_entity_poly.pdbx_strand_id
1 'polypeptide(L)'
;MDLKENFRPFVICAAIVVWFSLALQFHVSLQLLNKDYLTTIKAFLSYFTVLTNIIVAICFTRLSFISQGESRSLFTRASTLTAIMIYIVVVGLIYNIMLRGLLSPIGWARLADELLHVLNPLIFLFFWVFFVKNQRYNINRPSVG
;
A
#
# COMPACT_ATOMS: atom_id res chain seq x y z
N MET A 1 5.20 3.91 19.53
CA MET A 1 5.40 4.64 18.25
C MET A 1 4.41 5.78 18.25
N ASP A 2 4.85 7.00 18.55
CA ASP A 2 3.98 8.17 18.52
C ASP A 2 3.68 8.56 17.08
N LEU A 3 2.55 8.08 16.55
CA LEU A 3 1.93 8.74 15.42
C LEU A 3 1.48 10.11 15.92
N LYS A 4 2.13 11.19 15.46
CA LYS A 4 1.60 12.55 15.68
C LYS A 4 0.11 12.56 15.33
N GLU A 5 -0.75 13.10 16.18
CA GLU A 5 -2.20 13.07 15.97
C GLU A 5 -2.62 13.56 14.58
N ASN A 6 -1.91 14.54 14.04
CA ASN A 6 -2.12 15.09 12.68
C ASN A 6 -1.98 14.06 11.55
N PHE A 7 -1.36 12.92 11.81
CA PHE A 7 -0.97 11.95 10.80
C PHE A 7 -1.85 10.68 10.83
N ARG A 8 -2.62 10.48 11.90
CA ARG A 8 -3.68 9.47 11.96
C ARG A 8 -4.74 9.62 10.86
N PRO A 9 -5.32 10.82 10.59
CA PRO A 9 -6.30 10.97 9.52
C PRO A 9 -5.71 10.61 8.15
N PHE A 10 -4.45 10.97 7.88
CA PHE A 10 -3.76 10.59 6.65
C PHE A 10 -3.68 9.07 6.47
N VAL A 11 -3.28 8.34 7.52
CA VAL A 11 -3.16 6.88 7.48
C VAL A 11 -4.52 6.20 7.28
N ILE A 12 -5.58 6.73 7.89
CA ILE A 12 -6.95 6.23 7.70
C ILE A 12 -7.42 6.48 6.26
N CYS A 13 -7.24 7.71 5.74
CA CYS A 13 -7.56 8.03 4.35
C CYS A 13 -6.78 7.14 3.37
N ALA A 14 -5.47 6.94 3.62
CA ALA A 14 -4.64 6.04 2.83
C ALA A 14 -5.16 4.60 2.87
N ALA A 15 -5.55 4.08 4.04
CA ALA A 15 -6.15 2.75 4.16
C ALA A 15 -7.42 2.63 3.32
N ILE A 16 -8.33 3.61 3.42
CA ILE A 16 -9.59 3.63 2.67
C ILE A 16 -9.32 3.62 1.16
N VAL A 17 -8.39 4.45 0.69
CA VAL A 17 -8.03 4.54 -0.72
C VAL A 17 -7.44 3.23 -1.25
N VAL A 18 -6.52 2.61 -0.50
CA VAL A 18 -5.92 1.33 -0.90
C VAL A 18 -6.96 0.21 -0.90
N TRP A 19 -7.84 0.13 0.12
CA TRP A 19 -8.94 -0.84 0.13
C TRP A 19 -9.93 -0.62 -1.02
N PHE A 20 -10.26 0.63 -1.33
CA PHE A 20 -11.12 0.99 -2.45
C PHE A 20 -10.51 0.54 -3.78
N SER A 21 -9.22 0.77 -4.01
CA SER A 21 -8.54 0.33 -5.22
C SER A 21 -8.56 -1.20 -5.41
N LEU A 22 -8.37 -1.97 -4.33
CA LEU A 22 -8.43 -3.43 -4.35
C LEU A 22 -9.84 -3.91 -4.66
N ALA A 23 -10.86 -3.31 -4.05
CA ALA A 23 -12.26 -3.63 -4.31
C ALA A 23 -12.64 -3.33 -5.76
N LEU A 24 -12.18 -2.19 -6.31
CA LEU A 24 -12.43 -1.82 -7.69
C LEU A 24 -11.76 -2.80 -8.67
N GLN A 25 -10.50 -3.17 -8.43
CA GLN A 25 -9.80 -4.15 -9.26
C GLN A 25 -10.46 -5.53 -9.20
N PHE A 26 -10.91 -5.95 -8.02
CA PHE A 26 -11.64 -7.21 -7.88
C PHE A 26 -12.96 -7.19 -8.66
N HIS A 27 -13.71 -6.08 -8.59
CA HIS A 27 -14.95 -5.91 -9.36
C HIS A 27 -14.71 -5.99 -10.86
N VAL A 28 -13.70 -5.30 -11.38
CA VAL A 28 -13.31 -5.35 -12.80
C VAL A 28 -12.92 -6.77 -13.20
N SER A 29 -12.10 -7.45 -12.39
CA SER A 29 -11.66 -8.83 -12.65
C SER A 29 -12.85 -9.81 -12.66
N LEU A 30 -13.81 -9.62 -11.77
CA LEU A 30 -15.02 -10.43 -11.68
C LEU A 30 -15.92 -10.24 -12.91
N GLN A 31 -16.04 -9.02 -13.44
CA GLN A 31 -16.76 -8.78 -14.68
C GLN A 31 -16.07 -9.45 -15.87
N LEU A 32 -14.73 -9.42 -15.92
CA LEU A 32 -13.95 -10.02 -17.01
C LEU A 32 -14.06 -11.56 -17.04
N LEU A 33 -14.23 -12.18 -15.87
CA LEU A 33 -14.34 -13.63 -15.70
C LEU A 33 -15.80 -14.11 -15.56
N ASN A 34 -16.76 -13.42 -16.18
CA ASN A 34 -18.17 -13.80 -16.21
C ASN A 34 -18.80 -14.05 -14.83
N LYS A 35 -18.37 -13.30 -13.81
CA LYS A 35 -18.82 -13.41 -12.41
C LYS A 35 -18.48 -14.74 -11.72
N ASP A 36 -17.50 -15.48 -12.21
CA ASP A 36 -16.96 -16.64 -11.49
C ASP A 36 -16.04 -16.17 -10.35
N TYR A 37 -16.58 -16.20 -9.12
CA TYR A 37 -15.86 -15.77 -7.92
C TYR A 37 -14.63 -16.63 -7.63
N LEU A 38 -14.70 -17.95 -7.80
CA LEU A 38 -13.60 -18.84 -7.41
C LEU A 38 -12.40 -18.66 -8.34
N THR A 39 -12.66 -18.60 -9.64
CA THR A 39 -11.61 -18.34 -10.63
C THR A 39 -11.05 -16.92 -10.49
N THR A 40 -11.92 -15.93 -10.22
CA THR A 40 -11.48 -14.55 -9.99
C THR A 40 -10.58 -14.44 -8.77
N ILE A 41 -10.93 -15.03 -7.63
CA ILE A 41 -10.10 -14.98 -6.42
C ILE A 41 -8.73 -15.62 -6.68
N LYS A 42 -8.69 -16.78 -7.34
CA LYS A 42 -7.43 -17.47 -7.68
C LYS A 42 -6.55 -16.61 -8.58
N ALA A 43 -7.12 -16.05 -9.65
CA ALA A 43 -6.39 -15.17 -10.56
C ALA A 43 -5.91 -13.91 -9.82
N PHE A 44 -6.80 -13.26 -9.07
CA PHE A 44 -6.54 -12.04 -8.31
C PHE A 44 -5.38 -12.21 -7.33
N LEU A 45 -5.36 -13.31 -6.56
CA LEU A 45 -4.28 -13.61 -5.61
C LEU A 45 -2.99 -14.12 -6.27
N SER A 46 -3.02 -14.48 -7.55
CA SER A 46 -1.81 -14.88 -8.29
C SER A 46 -0.98 -13.67 -8.73
N TYR A 47 -1.57 -12.45 -8.75
CA TYR A 47 -0.85 -11.24 -9.12
C TYR A 47 -0.05 -10.68 -7.94
N PHE A 48 1.25 -10.51 -8.16
CA PHE A 48 2.15 -9.89 -7.19
C PHE A 48 1.73 -8.47 -6.80
N THR A 49 1.23 -7.66 -7.76
CA THR A 49 0.66 -6.33 -7.50
C THR A 49 -0.46 -6.36 -6.47
N VAL A 50 -1.36 -7.35 -6.58
CA VAL A 50 -2.51 -7.46 -5.68
C VAL A 50 -2.05 -7.84 -4.27
N LEU A 51 -1.20 -8.86 -4.16
CA LEU A 51 -0.66 -9.32 -2.86
C LEU A 51 0.09 -8.18 -2.14
N THR A 52 0.93 -7.44 -2.85
CA THR A 52 1.68 -6.31 -2.27
C THR A 52 0.75 -5.18 -1.82
N ASN A 53 -0.28 -4.84 -2.60
CA ASN A 53 -1.28 -3.84 -2.19
C ASN A 53 -2.13 -4.30 -0.99
N ILE A 54 -2.45 -5.59 -0.87
CA ILE A 54 -3.11 -6.15 0.32
C ILE A 54 -2.24 -5.97 1.56
N ILE A 55 -0.93 -6.26 1.46
CA ILE A 55 0.02 -6.04 2.57
C ILE A 55 0.03 -4.57 2.98
N VAL A 56 0.03 -3.65 2.01
CA VAL A 56 -0.04 -2.20 2.28
C VAL A 56 -1.36 -1.80 2.95
N ALA A 57 -2.49 -2.33 2.47
CA ALA A 57 -3.80 -2.07 3.06
C ALA A 57 -3.83 -2.51 4.53
N ILE A 58 -3.38 -3.75 4.80
CA ILE A 58 -3.29 -4.30 6.17
C ILE A 58 -2.34 -3.46 7.03
N CYS A 59 -1.21 -3.02 6.47
CA CYS A 59 -0.24 -2.17 7.17
C CYS A 59 -0.88 -0.85 7.61
N PHE A 60 -1.58 -0.14 6.71
CA PHE A 60 -2.25 1.11 7.05
C PHE A 60 -3.45 0.90 8.00
N THR A 61 -4.22 -0.17 7.82
CA THR A 61 -5.30 -0.52 8.75
C THR A 61 -4.74 -0.79 10.14
N ARG A 62 -3.69 -1.61 10.28
CA ARG A 62 -3.04 -1.85 11.57
C ARG A 62 -2.53 -0.56 12.19
N LEU A 63 -1.90 0.30 11.40
CA LEU A 63 -1.37 1.58 11.87
C LEU A 63 -2.48 2.55 12.32
N SER A 64 -3.67 2.46 11.71
CA SER A 64 -4.86 3.23 12.10
C SER A 64 -5.38 2.81 13.48
N PHE A 65 -5.28 1.52 13.82
CA PHE A 65 -5.76 0.95 15.09
C PHE A 65 -4.73 0.96 16.22
N ILE A 66 -3.46 1.29 15.95
CA ILE A 66 -2.45 1.38 17.02
C ILE A 66 -2.77 2.57 17.93
N SER A 67 -3.19 2.25 19.15
CA SER A 67 -3.35 3.18 20.26
C SER A 67 -1.98 3.54 20.86
N GLN A 68 -1.90 4.67 21.59
CA GLN A 68 -0.66 5.28 22.12
C GLN A 68 0.17 4.37 23.06
N GLY A 69 -0.24 3.13 23.35
CA GLY A 69 0.47 2.18 24.22
C GLY A 69 1.07 0.93 23.55
N GLU A 70 0.64 0.53 22.35
CA GLU A 70 1.10 -0.74 21.73
C GLU A 70 2.28 -0.52 20.79
N SER A 71 3.46 -0.30 21.36
CA SER A 71 4.66 0.07 20.58
C SER A 71 5.37 -1.10 19.87
N ARG A 72 4.82 -2.32 19.84
CA ARG A 72 5.57 -3.54 19.43
C ARG A 72 4.91 -4.40 18.35
N SER A 73 4.22 -3.78 17.38
CA SER A 73 3.73 -4.50 16.21
C SER A 73 4.84 -4.72 15.17
N LEU A 74 4.82 -5.84 14.44
CA LEU A 74 5.78 -6.10 13.34
C LEU A 74 5.71 -5.02 12.25
N PHE A 75 4.56 -4.35 12.11
CA PHE A 75 4.30 -3.29 11.13
C PHE A 75 4.76 -1.89 11.59
N THR A 76 5.25 -1.74 12.82
CA THR A 76 5.86 -0.49 13.30
C THR A 76 7.39 -0.51 13.22
N ARG A 77 7.99 -1.66 12.88
CA ARG A 77 9.43 -1.78 12.68
C ARG A 77 9.84 -1.11 11.37
N ALA A 78 10.81 -0.19 11.44
CA ALA A 78 11.38 0.49 10.29
C ALA A 78 11.89 -0.48 9.19
N SER A 79 12.41 -1.66 9.58
CA SER A 79 12.84 -2.70 8.63
C SER A 79 11.67 -3.24 7.80
N THR A 80 10.57 -3.64 8.44
CA THR A 80 9.36 -4.13 7.76
C THR A 80 8.78 -3.09 6.81
N LEU A 81 8.67 -1.84 7.27
CA LEU A 81 8.13 -0.75 6.45
C LEU A 81 9.02 -0.46 5.23
N THR A 82 10.35 -0.57 5.39
CA THR A 82 11.28 -0.41 4.27
C THR A 82 11.18 -1.56 3.28
N ALA A 83 11.01 -2.80 3.73
CA ALA A 83 10.78 -3.94 2.84
C ALA A 83 9.48 -3.78 2.03
N ILE A 84 8.38 -3.39 2.69
CA ILE A 84 7.10 -3.10 2.01
C ILE A 84 7.27 -1.95 1.01
N MET A 85 8.03 -0.91 1.35
CA MET A 85 8.32 0.22 0.45
C MET A 85 9.02 -0.26 -0.82
N ILE A 86 10.06 -1.08 -0.68
CA ILE A 86 10.79 -1.62 -1.83
C ILE A 86 9.85 -2.41 -2.72
N TYR A 87 9.02 -3.30 -2.14
CA TYR A 87 8.08 -4.09 -2.94
C TYR A 87 7.09 -3.23 -3.72
N ILE A 88 6.50 -2.22 -3.08
CA ILE A 88 5.49 -1.40 -3.77
C ILE A 88 6.10 -0.41 -4.76
N VAL A 89 7.34 0.05 -4.53
CA VAL A 89 8.10 0.83 -5.51
C VAL A 89 8.46 -0.02 -6.72
N VAL A 90 8.89 -1.27 -6.52
CA VAL A 90 9.16 -2.20 -7.63
C VAL A 90 7.90 -2.41 -8.48
N VAL A 91 6.73 -2.59 -7.86
CA VAL A 91 5.45 -2.67 -8.58
C VAL A 91 5.18 -1.42 -9.42
N GLY A 92 5.30 -0.23 -8.82
CA GLY A 92 5.10 1.03 -9.55
C GLY A 92 6.12 1.22 -10.68
N LEU A 93 7.38 0.83 -10.47
CA LEU A 93 8.44 0.96 -11.44
C LEU A 93 8.23 0.01 -12.63
N ILE A 94 7.96 -1.27 -12.38
CA ILE A 94 7.67 -2.26 -13.42
C ILE A 94 6.47 -1.82 -14.23
N TYR A 95 5.40 -1.33 -13.58
CA TYR A 95 4.25 -0.81 -14.31
C TYR A 95 4.61 0.36 -15.22
N ASN A 96 5.29 1.38 -14.69
CA ASN A 96 5.62 2.58 -15.47
C ASN A 96 6.61 2.30 -16.62
N ILE A 97 7.54 1.36 -16.45
CA ILE A 97 8.56 1.04 -17.47
C ILE A 97 8.06 0.00 -18.47
N MET A 98 7.42 -1.07 -17.98
CA MET A 98 7.13 -2.25 -18.79
C MET A 98 5.67 -2.35 -19.21
N LEU A 99 4.71 -1.83 -18.45
CA LEU A 99 3.28 -2.06 -18.73
C LEU A 99 2.55 -0.80 -19.22
N ARG A 100 3.04 0.39 -18.87
CA ARG A 100 2.45 1.67 -19.26
C ARG A 100 2.54 1.83 -20.78
N GLY A 101 1.45 1.49 -21.47
CA GLY A 101 1.31 1.56 -22.93
C GLY A 101 1.04 0.21 -23.61
N LEU A 102 1.17 -0.91 -22.91
CA LEU A 102 0.94 -2.26 -23.48
C LEU A 102 -0.53 -2.68 -23.43
N LEU A 103 -1.24 -2.33 -22.36
CA LEU A 103 -2.69 -2.40 -22.31
C LEU A 103 -3.25 -1.00 -22.17
N SER A 104 -4.29 -0.71 -22.94
CA SER A 104 -5.11 0.51 -22.79
C SER A 104 -6.44 0.13 -22.16
N PRO A 105 -6.50 -0.19 -20.85
CA PRO A 105 -7.76 -0.44 -20.18
C PRO A 105 -8.66 0.80 -20.28
N ILE A 106 -9.96 0.59 -20.40
CA ILE A 106 -10.96 1.65 -20.64
C ILE A 106 -11.92 1.69 -19.45
N GLY A 107 -12.41 2.89 -19.09
CA GLY A 107 -13.40 3.06 -18.03
C GLY A 107 -12.88 2.66 -16.64
N TRP A 108 -13.67 1.85 -15.91
CA TRP A 108 -13.36 1.41 -14.54
C TRP A 108 -12.07 0.60 -14.42
N ALA A 109 -11.72 -0.17 -15.45
CA ALA A 109 -10.47 -0.93 -15.48
C ALA A 109 -9.24 -0.01 -15.45
N ARG A 110 -9.29 1.13 -16.14
CA ARG A 110 -8.20 2.11 -16.15
C ARG A 110 -8.01 2.75 -14.78
N LEU A 111 -9.12 3.08 -14.13
CA LEU A 111 -9.08 3.68 -12.80
C LEU A 111 -8.47 2.71 -11.78
N ALA A 112 -8.88 1.44 -11.81
CA ALA A 112 -8.32 0.41 -10.95
C ALA A 112 -6.81 0.23 -11.17
N ASP A 113 -6.39 0.22 -12.44
CA ASP A 113 -5.00 0.04 -12.84
C ASP A 113 -4.10 1.21 -12.38
N GLU A 114 -4.53 2.46 -12.60
CA GLU A 114 -3.80 3.65 -12.14
C GLU A 114 -3.77 3.75 -10.60
N LEU A 115 -4.86 3.37 -9.92
CA LEU A 115 -4.91 3.36 -8.45
C LEU A 115 -3.89 2.38 -7.86
N LEU A 116 -3.87 1.14 -8.36
CA LEU A 116 -3.00 0.08 -7.85
C LEU A 116 -1.52 0.28 -8.17
N HIS A 117 -1.20 0.86 -9.33
CA HIS A 117 0.17 0.94 -9.83
C HIS A 117 0.82 2.32 -9.71
N VAL A 118 0.05 3.37 -9.43
CA VAL A 118 0.57 4.73 -9.28
C VAL A 118 0.18 5.33 -7.94
N LEU A 119 -1.11 5.39 -7.65
CA LEU A 119 -1.60 6.12 -6.50
C LEU A 119 -1.21 5.45 -5.18
N ASN A 120 -1.44 4.14 -5.05
CA ASN A 120 -1.07 3.40 -3.84
C ASN A 120 0.45 3.38 -3.58
N PRO A 121 1.33 3.10 -4.56
CA PRO A 121 2.77 3.22 -4.37
C PRO A 121 3.21 4.60 -3.93
N LEU A 122 2.61 5.65 -4.49
CA LEU A 122 2.98 7.03 -4.18
C LEU A 122 2.53 7.44 -2.77
N ILE A 123 1.32 7.03 -2.35
CA ILE A 123 0.85 7.19 -0.97
C ILE A 123 1.79 6.49 0.01
N PHE A 124 2.19 5.25 -0.28
CA PHE A 124 3.06 4.50 0.61
C PHE A 124 4.48 5.08 0.66
N LEU A 125 5.01 5.54 -0.47
CA LEU A 125 6.30 6.22 -0.54
C LEU A 125 6.28 7.51 0.29
N PHE A 126 5.22 8.32 0.13
CA PHE A 126 5.04 9.54 0.90
C PHE A 126 4.99 9.21 2.40
N PHE A 127 4.16 8.26 2.79
CA PHE A 127 4.13 7.77 4.17
C PHE A 127 5.52 7.37 4.70
N TRP A 128 6.26 6.57 3.94
CA TRP A 128 7.57 6.08 4.35
C TRP A 128 8.59 7.21 4.54
N VAL A 129 8.64 8.17 3.62
CA VAL A 129 9.57 9.32 3.68
C VAL A 129 9.33 10.16 4.93
N PHE A 130 8.07 10.43 5.29
CA PHE A 130 7.78 11.28 6.45
C PHE A 130 7.88 10.56 7.79
N PHE A 131 7.60 9.26 7.86
CA PHE A 131 7.61 8.50 9.11
C PHE A 131 8.89 7.72 9.38
N VAL A 132 9.37 6.95 8.40
CA VAL A 132 10.48 6.00 8.62
C VAL A 132 11.82 6.73 8.60
N LYS A 133 11.99 7.73 7.72
CA LYS A 133 13.20 8.59 7.71
C LYS A 133 13.38 9.30 9.05
N ASN A 134 12.29 9.83 9.62
CA ASN A 134 12.34 10.52 10.91
C ASN A 134 12.67 9.59 12.08
N GLN A 135 12.25 8.32 12.05
CA GLN A 135 12.65 7.34 13.06
C GLN A 135 14.16 7.03 13.01
N ARG A 136 14.74 6.82 11.81
CA ARG A 136 16.19 6.57 11.67
C ARG A 136 17.03 7.75 12.15
N TYR A 137 16.55 8.98 11.96
CA TYR A 137 17.24 10.17 12.46
C TYR A 137 17.26 10.23 13.99
N ASN A 138 16.16 9.87 14.66
CA ASN A 138 16.08 9.94 16.12
C ASN A 138 16.92 8.84 16.82
N ILE A 139 17.03 7.66 16.21
CA ILE A 139 17.85 6.55 16.76
C ILE A 139 19.35 6.84 16.67
N ASN A 140 19.78 7.71 15.74
CA ASN A 140 21.18 8.11 15.56
C ASN A 140 21.55 9.40 16.31
N ARG A 141 20.70 9.90 17.21
CA ARG A 141 21.17 10.91 18.17
C ARG A 141 21.99 10.18 19.25
N PRO A 142 23.30 10.43 19.38
CA PRO A 142 24.00 10.03 20.60
C PRO A 142 23.27 10.71 21.76
N SER A 143 22.93 9.94 22.79
CA SER A 143 22.45 10.49 24.05
C SER A 143 23.58 11.37 24.62
N VAL A 144 23.52 12.66 24.33
CA VAL A 144 24.37 13.65 24.97
C VAL A 144 23.68 14.06 26.26
N GLY A 145 24.26 13.69 27.40
CA GLY A 145 23.87 14.10 28.75
C GLY A 145 23.64 12.92 29.67
#